data_AF-A0A383VQT0-F1
#
_entry.id   AF-A0A383VQT0-F1
#
_cell.length_a   1.000
_cell.length_b   1.000
_cell.length_c   1.000
_cell.angle_alpha   90.00
_cell.angle_beta   90.00
_cell.angle_gamma   90.00
#
_symmetry.space_group_name_H-M   'P 1'
#
loop_
_entity.id
_entity.type
_entity.pdbx_description
1 polymer ?
#
loop_
_entity_poly.entity_id
_entity_poly.type
_entity_poly.pdbx_seq_one_letter_code
_entity_poly.pdbx_strand_id
1 'polypeptide(L)'
;MQHLKEYAQNVVIITCTHTPSVAEGWNAVFQAFLDEAWGIYCARDTAWMPGSLQKLAWHMWNASRDNSIEVALMNWTYPIGLGLYNAFGLTRAALGRFGLFDENIYPAFFEDNDFQIRQARMQPPMRVQVLPDVIMEHGKRDEQSYNSGVHTADDPNNVQREHNMRTFWQQRSDINKAYLLRKWGCQGRDFGGCRYQTPFNKSLPVWYWHTSRHQRALDHGLSLKDTNIVDGEGNTVYKIPKEDNYIGWAGYNESAHVCRITGPPGIVVRNSSGVWCI
;
A
#
# COMPACT_ATOMS: atom_id res chain seq x y z
N MET A 1 18.78 14.51 -2.62
CA MET A 1 17.52 15.08 -2.07
C MET A 1 17.44 16.57 -2.28
N GLN A 2 18.42 17.36 -1.83
CA GLN A 2 18.40 18.83 -1.95
C GLN A 2 18.33 19.33 -3.40
N HIS A 3 18.95 18.59 -4.32
CA HIS A 3 18.93 18.85 -5.77
C HIS A 3 17.53 18.84 -6.40
N LEU A 4 16.52 18.18 -5.81
CA LEU A 4 15.15 18.22 -6.33
C LEU A 4 14.56 19.64 -6.31
N LYS A 5 15.00 20.47 -5.36
CA LYS A 5 14.57 21.87 -5.25
C LYS A 5 15.13 22.76 -6.36
N GLU A 6 16.08 22.26 -7.15
CA GLU A 6 16.62 22.97 -8.31
C GLU A 6 15.74 22.79 -9.56
N TYR A 7 14.95 21.71 -9.63
CA TYR A 7 14.12 21.37 -10.79
C TYR A 7 12.63 21.65 -10.62
N ALA A 8 12.17 21.83 -9.39
CA ALA A 8 10.77 22.07 -9.10
C ALA A 8 10.58 23.14 -8.03
N GLN A 9 9.55 23.95 -8.23
CA GLN A 9 9.05 24.87 -7.21
C GLN A 9 8.09 24.11 -6.29
N ASN A 10 8.01 24.51 -5.01
CA ASN A 10 7.10 23.92 -4.00
C ASN A 10 7.38 22.43 -3.68
N VAL A 11 8.65 22.06 -3.56
CA VAL A 11 9.05 20.70 -3.16
C VAL A 11 8.99 20.55 -1.64
N VAL A 12 8.08 19.69 -1.17
CA VAL A 12 8.04 19.20 0.21
C VAL A 12 8.66 17.81 0.26
N ILE A 13 9.50 17.58 1.27
CA ILE A 13 10.19 16.31 1.49
C ILE A 13 9.72 15.78 2.84
N ILE A 14 9.08 14.61 2.81
CA ILE A 14 8.69 13.89 4.02
C ILE A 14 9.69 12.76 4.22
N THR A 15 10.39 12.76 5.35
CA THR A 15 11.35 11.72 5.72
C THR A 15 10.77 10.85 6.84
N CYS A 16 10.88 9.54 6.69
CA CYS A 16 10.54 8.59 7.75
C CYS A 16 11.78 8.27 8.59
N THR A 17 11.60 8.01 9.89
CA THR A 17 12.69 7.63 10.81
C THR A 17 13.19 6.20 10.61
N HIS A 18 12.43 5.42 9.84
CA HIS A 18 12.71 4.04 9.43
C HIS A 18 12.33 3.91 7.94
N THR A 19 12.71 2.79 7.32
CA THR A 19 12.33 2.50 5.93
C THR A 19 10.82 2.26 5.85
N PRO A 20 10.05 3.13 5.16
CA PRO A 20 8.62 2.95 5.06
C PRO A 20 8.27 1.86 4.04
N SER A 21 7.12 1.21 4.21
CA SER A 21 6.47 0.48 3.12
C SER A 21 5.92 1.43 2.06
N VAL A 22 5.51 0.87 0.91
CA VAL A 22 4.77 1.60 -0.12
C VAL A 22 3.47 2.18 0.46
N ALA A 23 2.72 1.39 1.22
CA ALA A 23 1.49 1.84 1.88
C ALA A 23 1.75 2.97 2.89
N GLU A 24 2.75 2.84 3.76
CA GLU A 24 3.13 3.88 4.73
C GLU A 24 3.56 5.18 4.02
N GLY A 25 4.33 5.06 2.94
CA GLY A 25 4.75 6.21 2.14
C GLY A 25 3.57 6.95 1.51
N TRP A 26 2.62 6.23 0.89
CA TRP A 26 1.41 6.84 0.34
C TRP A 26 0.54 7.47 1.44
N ASN A 27 0.35 6.76 2.56
CA ASN A 27 -0.44 7.22 3.70
C ASN A 27 0.14 8.48 4.35
N ALA A 28 1.46 8.58 4.46
CA ALA A 28 2.13 9.75 4.99
C ALA A 28 1.88 10.99 4.13
N VAL A 29 1.88 10.83 2.79
CA VAL A 29 1.56 11.93 1.87
C VAL A 29 0.10 12.34 1.99
N PHE A 30 -0.84 11.40 2.04
CA PHE A 30 -2.27 11.73 2.25
C PHE A 30 -2.51 12.53 3.52
N GLN A 31 -1.87 12.11 4.61
CA GLN A 31 -2.02 12.76 5.91
C GLN A 31 -1.34 14.13 5.97
N ALA A 32 -0.26 14.33 5.22
CA ALA A 32 0.41 15.62 5.15
C ALA A 32 -0.36 16.67 4.33
N PHE A 33 -1.24 16.24 3.41
CA PHE A 33 -1.95 17.10 2.46
C PHE A 33 -3.47 16.84 2.47
N LEU A 34 -4.07 16.73 3.66
CA LEU A 34 -5.49 16.41 3.83
C LEU A 34 -6.46 17.43 3.20
N ASP A 35 -6.01 18.66 2.99
CA ASP A 35 -6.83 19.72 2.43
C ASP A 35 -6.88 19.75 0.91
N GLU A 36 -5.97 19.03 0.24
CA GLU A 36 -5.96 18.94 -1.21
C GLU A 36 -7.17 18.16 -1.71
N ALA A 37 -7.83 18.69 -2.75
CA ALA A 37 -9.05 18.10 -3.29
C ALA A 37 -8.80 16.76 -3.99
N TRP A 38 -7.57 16.58 -4.50
CA TRP A 38 -7.09 15.38 -5.15
C TRP A 38 -5.56 15.39 -5.20
N GLY A 39 -4.95 14.23 -5.42
CA GLY A 39 -3.51 14.07 -5.60
C GLY A 39 -3.19 13.02 -6.65
N ILE A 40 -1.94 13.03 -7.11
CA ILE A 40 -1.37 11.98 -7.95
C ILE A 40 -0.27 11.26 -7.18
N TYR A 41 -0.31 9.95 -7.23
CA TYR A 41 0.69 9.05 -6.68
C TYR A 41 1.39 8.43 -7.86
N CYS A 42 2.72 8.40 -7.86
CA CYS A 42 3.48 7.76 -8.91
C CYS A 42 4.79 7.20 -8.38
N ALA A 43 5.23 6.11 -9.00
CA ALA A 43 6.57 5.59 -8.84
C ALA A 43 7.59 6.63 -9.35
N ARG A 44 8.79 6.57 -8.78
CA ARG A 44 9.85 7.54 -9.06
C ARG A 44 10.34 7.48 -10.52
N ASP A 45 10.20 6.34 -11.15
CA ASP A 45 10.63 5.99 -12.51
C ASP A 45 9.45 6.08 -13.49
N THR A 46 8.62 7.11 -13.34
CA THR A 46 7.54 7.42 -14.27
C THR A 46 7.88 8.65 -15.11
N ALA A 47 7.55 8.60 -16.39
CA ALA A 47 7.65 9.74 -17.29
C ALA A 47 6.29 9.99 -17.96
N TRP A 48 5.95 11.26 -18.18
CA TRP A 48 4.65 11.66 -18.67
C TRP A 48 4.76 12.22 -20.08
N MET A 49 3.91 11.76 -20.99
CA MET A 49 3.87 12.32 -22.34
C MET A 49 3.47 13.80 -22.29
N PRO A 50 3.94 14.64 -23.22
CA PRO A 50 3.59 16.06 -23.27
C PRO A 50 2.06 16.27 -23.20
N GLY A 51 1.61 17.09 -22.26
CA GLY A 51 0.19 17.38 -22.04
C GLY A 51 -0.57 16.36 -21.19
N SER A 52 -0.04 15.17 -20.89
CA SER A 52 -0.74 14.16 -20.07
C SER A 52 -1.06 14.66 -18.67
N LEU A 53 -0.12 15.34 -17.99
CA LEU A 53 -0.37 15.89 -16.67
C LEU A 53 -1.44 16.98 -16.68
N GLN A 54 -1.53 17.80 -17.75
CA GLN A 54 -2.57 18.82 -17.89
C GLN A 54 -3.96 18.18 -18.06
N LYS A 55 -4.05 17.12 -18.86
CA LYS A 55 -5.31 16.36 -19.04
C LYS A 55 -5.73 15.67 -17.76
N LEU A 56 -4.78 15.03 -17.07
CA LEU A 56 -5.03 14.41 -15.77
C LEU A 56 -5.58 15.43 -14.77
N ALA A 57 -4.92 16.58 -14.67
CA ALA A 57 -5.38 17.70 -13.87
C ALA A 57 -6.83 18.07 -14.19
N TRP A 58 -7.16 18.25 -15.47
CA TRP A 58 -8.52 18.59 -15.89
C TRP A 58 -9.56 17.54 -15.45
N HIS A 59 -9.26 16.25 -15.66
CA HIS A 59 -10.12 15.14 -15.20
C HIS A 59 -10.33 15.18 -13.68
N MET A 60 -9.24 15.29 -12.91
CA MET A 60 -9.30 15.26 -11.46
C MET A 60 -9.95 16.51 -10.87
N TRP A 61 -9.79 17.69 -11.47
CA TRP A 61 -10.48 18.92 -11.07
C TRP A 61 -11.99 18.78 -11.23
N ASN A 62 -12.47 18.26 -12.37
CA ASN A 62 -13.88 18.02 -12.59
C ASN A 62 -14.42 16.97 -11.61
N ALA A 63 -13.71 15.85 -11.48
CA ALA A 63 -14.04 14.76 -10.57
C ALA A 63 -14.14 15.22 -9.11
N SER A 64 -13.27 16.13 -8.66
CA SER A 64 -13.34 16.68 -7.30
C SER A 64 -14.58 17.53 -7.04
N ARG A 65 -15.27 18.01 -8.09
CA ARG A 65 -16.50 18.82 -7.99
C ARG A 65 -17.76 17.98 -8.07
N ASP A 66 -17.78 16.98 -8.95
CA ASP A 66 -18.99 16.19 -9.26
C ASP A 66 -18.92 14.73 -8.77
N ASN A 67 -17.80 14.32 -8.17
CA ASN A 67 -17.51 12.95 -7.74
C ASN A 67 -17.61 11.92 -8.87
N SER A 68 -17.45 12.32 -10.14
CA SER A 68 -17.54 11.41 -11.30
C SER A 68 -16.45 10.35 -11.29
N ILE A 69 -15.25 10.68 -10.79
CA ILE A 69 -14.11 9.79 -10.64
C ILE A 69 -13.60 9.87 -9.20
N GLU A 70 -13.35 8.72 -8.60
CA GLU A 70 -12.72 8.61 -7.28
C GLU A 70 -11.26 8.18 -7.41
N VAL A 71 -10.99 7.24 -8.33
CA VAL A 71 -9.64 6.77 -8.68
C VAL A 71 -9.45 6.89 -10.18
N ALA A 72 -8.45 7.66 -10.59
CA ALA A 72 -8.01 7.72 -11.98
C ALA A 72 -6.80 6.81 -12.19
N LEU A 73 -6.90 5.91 -13.16
CA LEU A 73 -5.80 5.05 -13.60
C LEU A 73 -5.27 5.54 -14.95
N MET A 74 -3.97 5.44 -15.16
CA MET A 74 -3.33 6.00 -16.35
C MET A 74 -3.23 4.99 -17.48
N ASN A 75 -3.23 5.47 -18.72
CA ASN A 75 -2.87 4.67 -19.87
C ASN A 75 -1.36 4.68 -20.09
N TRP A 76 -0.84 3.61 -20.66
CA TRP A 76 0.60 3.41 -20.82
C TRP A 76 0.97 3.38 -22.30
N THR A 77 2.21 3.75 -22.60
CA THR A 77 2.75 3.69 -23.97
C THR A 77 2.91 2.25 -24.48
N TYR A 78 2.89 1.26 -23.60
CA TYR A 78 2.95 -0.16 -23.94
C TYR A 78 2.04 -0.99 -23.01
N PRO A 79 1.59 -2.20 -23.41
CA PRO A 79 0.74 -3.04 -22.59
C PRO A 79 1.47 -3.51 -21.33
N ILE A 80 0.84 -3.30 -20.19
CA ILE A 80 1.35 -3.67 -18.88
C ILE A 80 0.30 -4.53 -18.20
N GLY A 81 0.55 -5.84 -18.14
CA GLY A 81 -0.43 -6.89 -17.83
C GLY A 81 -1.63 -6.44 -16.96
N LEU A 82 -1.52 -6.62 -15.64
CA LEU A 82 -2.66 -6.43 -14.71
C LEU A 82 -2.46 -5.29 -13.69
N GLY A 83 -1.37 -4.53 -13.75
CA GLY A 83 -0.97 -3.59 -12.69
C GLY A 83 -1.04 -2.12 -13.10
N LEU A 84 -2.12 -1.41 -12.75
CA LEU A 84 -2.30 0.01 -13.10
C LEU A 84 -1.96 0.99 -11.96
N TYR A 85 -1.42 0.51 -10.84
CA TYR A 85 -1.22 1.29 -9.60
C TYR A 85 0.21 1.81 -9.39
N ASN A 86 1.07 1.73 -10.40
CA ASN A 86 2.35 2.43 -10.39
C ASN A 86 2.17 3.96 -10.45
N ALA A 87 1.08 4.44 -11.06
CA ALA A 87 0.64 5.81 -10.94
C ALA A 87 -0.90 5.90 -11.02
N PHE A 88 -1.48 6.64 -10.08
CA PHE A 88 -2.92 6.81 -9.99
C PHE A 88 -3.28 8.17 -9.39
N GLY A 89 -4.40 8.72 -9.83
CA GLY A 89 -5.02 9.89 -9.20
C GLY A 89 -6.03 9.43 -8.16
N LEU A 90 -6.10 10.13 -7.02
CA LEU A 90 -7.06 9.87 -5.96
C LEU A 90 -7.71 11.16 -5.50
N THR A 91 -9.04 11.19 -5.39
CA THR A 91 -9.76 12.35 -4.84
C THR A 91 -9.85 12.28 -3.31
N ARG A 92 -10.01 13.44 -2.66
CA ARG A 92 -10.28 13.51 -1.22
C ARG A 92 -11.57 12.75 -0.85
N ALA A 93 -12.58 12.79 -1.73
CA ALA A 93 -13.81 12.04 -1.56
C ALA A 93 -13.56 10.53 -1.51
N ALA A 94 -12.67 10.02 -2.37
CA ALA A 94 -12.26 8.62 -2.35
C ALA A 94 -11.63 8.24 -1.00
N LEU A 95 -10.67 9.03 -0.51
CA LEU A 95 -10.03 8.81 0.80
C LEU A 95 -11.03 8.85 1.96
N GLY A 96 -11.95 9.82 1.96
CA GLY A 96 -12.94 9.94 3.03
C GLY A 96 -13.86 8.73 3.14
N ARG A 97 -14.11 8.03 2.03
CA ARG A 97 -14.93 6.81 2.00
C ARG A 97 -14.12 5.54 2.24
N PHE A 98 -12.88 5.54 1.77
CA PHE A 98 -12.06 4.34 1.63
C PHE A 98 -10.96 4.20 2.67
N GLY A 99 -10.66 5.27 3.38
CA GLY A 99 -9.52 5.32 4.27
C GLY A 99 -8.20 5.20 3.51
N LEU A 100 -7.18 4.83 4.26
CA LEU A 100 -5.79 4.74 3.84
C LEU A 100 -5.44 3.35 3.29
N PHE A 101 -4.20 3.16 2.82
CA PHE A 101 -3.67 1.87 2.40
C PHE A 101 -3.34 0.98 3.60
N ASP A 102 -3.39 -0.35 3.41
CA ASP A 102 -3.14 -1.32 4.47
C ASP A 102 -1.64 -1.44 4.78
N GLU A 103 -1.21 -0.87 5.91
CA GLU A 103 0.20 -0.83 6.31
C GLU A 103 0.74 -2.18 6.82
N ASN A 104 -0.09 -3.22 7.00
CA ASN A 104 0.45 -4.56 7.26
C ASN A 104 1.03 -5.21 6.01
N ILE A 105 0.71 -4.67 4.82
CA ILE A 105 1.36 -5.06 3.58
C ILE A 105 2.72 -4.35 3.55
N TYR A 106 3.78 -5.12 3.79
CA TYR A 106 5.12 -4.57 3.99
C TYR A 106 6.19 -5.44 3.28
N PRO A 107 7.24 -4.83 2.71
CA PRO A 107 7.39 -3.40 2.44
C PRO A 107 6.71 -2.97 1.13
N ALA A 108 6.33 -3.94 0.30
CA ALA A 108 5.78 -3.74 -1.03
C ALA A 108 4.97 -4.98 -1.46
N PHE A 109 4.20 -4.84 -2.52
CA PHE A 109 3.41 -5.85 -3.24
C PHE A 109 2.08 -6.21 -2.57
N PHE A 110 1.03 -6.22 -3.39
CA PHE A 110 -0.37 -6.50 -3.04
C PHE A 110 -1.14 -5.37 -2.35
N GLU A 111 -0.54 -4.19 -2.14
CA GLU A 111 -1.27 -3.00 -1.67
C GLU A 111 -2.36 -2.61 -2.66
N ASP A 112 -2.04 -2.68 -3.95
CA ASP A 112 -2.93 -2.42 -5.07
C ASP A 112 -4.03 -3.47 -5.20
N ASN A 113 -3.70 -4.76 -5.02
CA ASN A 113 -4.70 -5.82 -5.01
C ASN A 113 -5.66 -5.70 -3.82
N ASP A 114 -5.15 -5.40 -2.62
CA ASP A 114 -6.00 -5.05 -1.47
C ASP A 114 -6.90 -3.86 -1.78
N PHE A 115 -6.32 -2.84 -2.43
CA PHE A 115 -7.05 -1.64 -2.82
C PHE A 115 -8.19 -1.96 -3.79
N GLN A 116 -7.92 -2.71 -4.86
CA GLN A 116 -8.90 -3.18 -5.85
C GLN A 116 -10.02 -4.01 -5.22
N ILE A 117 -9.69 -4.94 -4.33
CA ILE A 117 -10.69 -5.77 -3.64
C ILE A 117 -11.63 -4.89 -2.82
N ARG A 118 -11.08 -3.91 -2.08
CA ARG A 118 -11.89 -2.96 -1.31
C ARG A 118 -12.77 -2.09 -2.19
N GLN A 119 -12.28 -1.65 -3.35
CA GLN A 119 -13.04 -0.83 -4.30
C GLN A 119 -14.32 -1.54 -4.76
N ALA A 120 -14.19 -2.82 -5.09
CA ALA A 120 -15.30 -3.65 -5.53
C ALA A 120 -16.32 -3.94 -4.41
N ARG A 121 -15.90 -3.88 -3.14
CA ARG A 121 -16.73 -4.26 -1.98
C ARG A 121 -17.36 -3.08 -1.26
N MET A 122 -16.86 -1.88 -1.51
CA MET A 122 -17.47 -0.66 -0.99
C MET A 122 -18.91 -0.52 -1.51
N GLN A 123 -19.78 0.09 -0.69
CA GLN A 123 -21.15 0.38 -1.07
C GLN A 123 -21.43 1.90 -0.98
N PRO A 124 -21.77 2.57 -2.10
CA PRO A 124 -21.68 2.07 -3.48
C PRO A 124 -20.23 1.74 -3.88
N PRO A 125 -19.99 0.91 -4.92
CA PRO A 125 -18.64 0.65 -5.40
C PRO A 125 -17.90 1.92 -5.76
N MET A 126 -16.57 1.90 -5.61
CA MET A 126 -15.75 3.05 -5.93
C MET A 126 -15.76 3.33 -7.44
N ARG A 127 -15.81 4.61 -7.81
CA ARG A 127 -15.79 5.05 -9.22
C ARG A 127 -14.36 5.10 -9.74
N VAL A 128 -13.89 3.97 -10.24
CA VAL A 128 -12.56 3.81 -10.84
C VAL A 128 -12.65 3.99 -12.34
N GLN A 129 -11.78 4.82 -12.93
CA GLN A 129 -11.75 5.03 -14.37
C GLN A 129 -10.32 5.02 -14.91
N VAL A 130 -10.10 4.27 -15.98
CA VAL A 130 -8.88 4.39 -16.79
C VAL A 130 -9.03 5.60 -17.72
N LEU A 131 -8.06 6.52 -17.69
CA LEU A 131 -8.03 7.72 -18.51
C LEU A 131 -7.24 7.45 -19.80
N PRO A 132 -7.91 7.19 -20.94
CA PRO A 132 -7.23 6.75 -22.16
C PRO A 132 -6.31 7.81 -22.79
N ASP A 133 -6.58 9.09 -22.49
CA ASP A 133 -5.88 10.26 -23.03
C ASP A 133 -4.75 10.78 -22.14
N VAL A 134 -4.58 10.19 -20.95
CA VAL A 134 -3.47 10.44 -20.02
C VAL A 134 -2.46 9.30 -20.18
N ILE A 135 -1.36 9.62 -20.87
CA ILE A 135 -0.36 8.63 -21.30
C ILE A 135 0.93 8.83 -20.50
N MET A 136 1.46 7.74 -19.97
CA MET A 136 2.73 7.70 -19.26
C MET A 136 3.61 6.51 -19.70
N GLU A 137 4.89 6.64 -19.40
CA GLU A 137 5.90 5.59 -19.44
C GLU A 137 6.31 5.23 -18.00
N HIS A 138 6.75 3.99 -17.82
CA HIS A 138 7.28 3.49 -16.56
C HIS A 138 8.59 2.74 -16.84
N GLY A 139 9.54 2.78 -15.92
CA GLY A 139 10.83 2.15 -16.11
C GLY A 139 11.69 2.89 -17.13
N LYS A 140 12.40 2.15 -18.00
CA LYS A 140 13.38 2.74 -18.93
C LYS A 140 12.73 3.17 -20.24
N ARG A 141 13.28 4.22 -20.85
CA ARG A 141 12.81 4.82 -22.12
C ARG A 141 12.61 3.83 -23.28
N ASP A 142 13.39 2.75 -23.30
CA ASP A 142 13.37 1.75 -24.38
C ASP A 142 12.77 0.40 -23.95
N GLU A 143 12.13 0.33 -22.77
CA GLU A 143 11.44 -0.88 -22.34
C GLU A 143 10.15 -1.07 -23.16
N GLN A 144 10.09 -2.19 -23.89
CA GLN A 144 8.93 -2.55 -24.72
C GLN A 144 7.85 -3.30 -23.92
N SER A 145 8.15 -3.66 -22.67
CA SER A 145 7.26 -4.37 -21.78
C SER A 145 7.67 -4.12 -20.34
N TYR A 146 6.68 -4.05 -19.45
CA TYR A 146 6.93 -3.98 -18.02
C TYR A 146 7.51 -5.29 -17.49
N ASN A 147 8.78 -5.28 -17.05
CA ASN A 147 9.41 -6.45 -16.42
C ASN A 147 9.23 -6.46 -14.90
N SER A 148 9.24 -5.31 -14.21
CA SER A 148 8.78 -5.10 -12.81
C SER A 148 9.28 -3.72 -12.29
N GLY A 149 8.51 -3.07 -11.42
CA GLY A 149 8.83 -1.81 -10.73
C GLY A 149 9.81 -1.95 -9.57
N VAL A 150 10.35 -3.15 -9.35
CA VAL A 150 11.50 -3.38 -8.47
C VAL A 150 12.78 -3.74 -9.21
N HIS A 151 12.79 -3.86 -10.55
CA HIS A 151 14.06 -4.03 -11.27
C HIS A 151 14.82 -2.71 -11.32
N THR A 152 15.43 -2.33 -10.21
CA THR A 152 16.65 -1.53 -10.27
C THR A 152 17.63 -2.28 -11.19
N ALA A 153 18.38 -1.57 -12.02
CA ALA A 153 19.40 -2.23 -12.84
C ALA A 153 20.31 -3.05 -11.92
N ASP A 154 20.40 -4.36 -12.15
CA ASP A 154 21.31 -5.26 -11.41
C ASP A 154 22.69 -4.60 -11.42
N ASP A 155 23.30 -4.35 -10.25
CA ASP A 155 24.70 -3.94 -10.19
C ASP A 155 25.57 -5.14 -10.59
N PRO A 156 26.19 -5.16 -11.79
CA PRO A 156 26.97 -6.30 -12.22
C PRO A 156 28.20 -6.54 -11.34
N ASN A 157 28.60 -5.54 -10.54
CA ASN A 157 29.71 -5.64 -9.61
C ASN A 157 29.30 -6.21 -8.24
N ASN A 158 28.00 -6.44 -8.01
CA ASN A 158 27.49 -6.92 -6.72
C ASN A 158 26.39 -7.99 -6.87
N VAL A 159 26.67 -9.02 -7.66
CA VAL A 159 25.76 -10.13 -7.97
C VAL A 159 25.15 -10.77 -6.71
N GLN A 160 25.94 -10.95 -5.64
CA GLN A 160 25.44 -11.53 -4.39
C GLN A 160 24.39 -10.65 -3.70
N ARG A 161 24.60 -9.32 -3.70
CA ARG A 161 23.61 -8.39 -3.14
C ARG A 161 22.33 -8.41 -3.96
N GLU A 162 22.43 -8.42 -5.29
CA GLU A 162 21.26 -8.54 -6.18
C GLU A 162 20.49 -9.84 -5.96
N HIS A 163 21.21 -10.95 -5.77
CA HIS A 163 20.59 -12.23 -5.43
C HIS A 163 19.87 -12.17 -4.08
N ASN A 164 20.49 -11.60 -3.05
CA ASN A 164 19.88 -11.44 -1.73
C ASN A 164 18.62 -10.57 -1.81
N MET A 165 18.67 -9.43 -2.52
CA MET A 165 17.53 -8.54 -2.72
C MET A 165 16.37 -9.25 -3.41
N ARG A 166 16.62 -9.99 -4.49
CA ARG A 166 15.60 -10.80 -5.17
C ARG A 166 14.94 -11.82 -4.24
N THR A 167 15.74 -12.53 -3.44
CA THR A 167 15.23 -13.50 -2.46
C THR A 167 14.35 -12.82 -1.41
N PHE A 168 14.77 -11.67 -0.87
CA PHE A 168 13.95 -10.90 0.06
C PHE A 168 12.63 -10.44 -0.57
N TRP A 169 12.64 -9.96 -1.81
CA TRP A 169 11.42 -9.53 -2.49
C TRP A 169 10.45 -10.68 -2.73
N GLN A 170 10.96 -11.84 -3.17
CA GLN A 170 10.13 -13.03 -3.37
C GLN A 170 9.47 -13.46 -2.05
N GLN A 171 10.25 -13.51 -0.97
CA GLN A 171 9.74 -13.81 0.37
C GLN A 171 8.62 -12.83 0.79
N ARG A 172 8.81 -11.53 0.55
CA ARG A 172 7.80 -10.52 0.90
C ARG A 172 6.54 -10.60 0.06
N SER A 173 6.67 -10.83 -1.23
CA SER A 173 5.54 -11.12 -2.12
C SER A 173 4.73 -12.32 -1.60
N ASP A 174 5.40 -13.42 -1.21
CA ASP A 174 4.69 -14.61 -0.74
C ASP A 174 3.98 -14.40 0.61
N ILE A 175 4.61 -13.68 1.55
CA ILE A 175 4.00 -13.33 2.85
C ILE A 175 2.78 -12.42 2.64
N ASN A 176 2.93 -11.32 1.88
CA ASN A 176 1.85 -10.37 1.65
C ASN A 176 0.69 -10.99 0.89
N LYS A 177 0.99 -11.88 -0.06
CA LYS A 177 -0.02 -12.70 -0.72
C LYS A 177 -0.78 -13.56 0.29
N ALA A 178 -0.08 -14.31 1.15
CA ALA A 178 -0.73 -15.16 2.16
C ALA A 178 -1.63 -14.34 3.10
N TYR A 179 -1.17 -13.16 3.52
CA TYR A 179 -1.97 -12.20 4.27
C TYR A 179 -3.25 -11.81 3.51
N LEU A 180 -3.13 -11.41 2.24
CA LEU A 180 -4.26 -10.97 1.42
C LEU A 180 -5.28 -12.09 1.20
N LEU A 181 -4.81 -13.31 0.90
CA LEU A 181 -5.66 -14.50 0.74
C LEU A 181 -6.47 -14.77 2.01
N ARG A 182 -5.87 -14.62 3.19
CA ARG A 182 -6.55 -14.77 4.48
C ARG A 182 -7.50 -13.62 4.78
N LYS A 183 -7.09 -12.38 4.52
CA LYS A 183 -7.90 -11.18 4.75
C LYS A 183 -9.19 -11.23 3.94
N TRP A 184 -9.14 -11.71 2.71
CA TRP A 184 -10.28 -11.63 1.79
C TRP A 184 -10.88 -12.99 1.39
N GLY A 185 -10.34 -14.08 1.90
CA GLY A 185 -10.87 -15.43 1.70
C GLY A 185 -10.72 -15.93 0.27
N CYS A 186 -9.65 -15.51 -0.42
CA CYS A 186 -9.41 -15.83 -1.82
C CYS A 186 -8.74 -17.21 -1.99
N GLN A 187 -8.81 -17.75 -3.20
CA GLN A 187 -8.16 -19.00 -3.57
C GLN A 187 -7.10 -18.72 -4.65
N GLY A 188 -5.84 -19.09 -4.38
CA GLY A 188 -4.77 -19.02 -5.37
C GLY A 188 -4.31 -17.60 -5.73
N ARG A 189 -4.40 -17.21 -7.00
CA ARG A 189 -4.03 -15.88 -7.52
C ARG A 189 -5.24 -15.09 -8.06
N ASP A 190 -6.43 -15.67 -8.00
CA ASP A 190 -7.64 -14.99 -8.45
C ASP A 190 -8.16 -14.09 -7.32
N PHE A 191 -7.83 -12.81 -7.41
CA PHE A 191 -8.32 -11.79 -6.48
C PHE A 191 -9.75 -11.31 -6.81
N GLY A 192 -10.25 -11.59 -8.03
CA GLY A 192 -11.65 -11.35 -8.38
C GLY A 192 -12.58 -12.35 -7.69
N GLY A 193 -12.12 -13.57 -7.47
CA GLY A 193 -12.85 -14.66 -6.80
C GLY A 193 -12.81 -14.68 -5.26
N CYS A 194 -12.35 -13.61 -4.62
CA CYS A 194 -12.27 -13.55 -3.16
C CYS A 194 -13.67 -13.63 -2.50
N ARG A 195 -13.84 -14.48 -1.47
CA ARG A 195 -15.16 -14.82 -0.91
C ARG A 195 -15.71 -13.85 0.14
N TYR A 196 -14.87 -13.21 0.93
CA TYR A 196 -15.33 -12.44 2.09
C TYR A 196 -15.79 -11.04 1.70
N GLN A 197 -16.97 -10.59 2.10
CA GLN A 197 -17.41 -9.21 1.78
C GLN A 197 -16.66 -8.14 2.60
N THR A 198 -16.11 -8.54 3.74
CA THR A 198 -15.40 -7.69 4.68
C THR A 198 -14.09 -8.36 5.14
N PRO A 199 -13.13 -7.59 5.68
CA PRO A 199 -11.86 -8.15 6.13
C PRO A 199 -12.05 -9.29 7.14
N PHE A 200 -11.36 -10.40 6.90
CA PHE A 200 -11.38 -11.63 7.69
C PHE A 200 -12.77 -12.25 7.88
N ASN A 201 -13.73 -11.92 7.02
CA ASN A 201 -15.13 -12.31 7.14
C ASN A 201 -15.78 -11.88 8.47
N LYS A 202 -15.40 -10.70 8.98
CA LYS A 202 -15.91 -10.12 10.23
C LYS A 202 -16.73 -8.88 9.95
N SER A 203 -17.58 -8.46 10.89
CA SER A 203 -18.34 -7.20 10.79
C SER A 203 -17.43 -5.98 11.00
N LEU A 204 -16.51 -5.77 10.06
CA LEU A 204 -15.52 -4.71 10.05
C LEU A 204 -15.71 -3.87 8.77
N PRO A 205 -15.42 -2.56 8.81
CA PRO A 205 -15.40 -1.74 7.60
C PRO A 205 -14.50 -2.36 6.51
N VAL A 206 -14.82 -2.16 5.23
CA VAL A 206 -14.00 -2.69 4.12
C VAL A 206 -12.56 -2.17 4.16
N TRP A 207 -12.37 -0.97 4.67
CA TRP A 207 -11.08 -0.36 4.89
C TRP A 207 -10.43 -0.77 6.21
N TYR A 208 -10.95 -1.73 6.95
CA TYR A 208 -10.29 -2.14 8.17
C TYR A 208 -9.02 -2.94 7.88
N TRP A 209 -7.89 -2.48 8.41
CA TRP A 209 -6.65 -3.26 8.41
C TRP A 209 -5.93 -3.25 9.76
N HIS A 210 -6.53 -2.77 10.85
CA HIS A 210 -5.83 -2.87 12.13
C HIS A 210 -5.74 -4.32 12.59
N THR A 211 -4.58 -4.95 12.43
CA THR A 211 -4.36 -6.31 12.91
C THR A 211 -3.91 -6.31 14.37
N SER A 212 -3.97 -7.45 15.07
CA SER A 212 -3.42 -7.50 16.43
C SER A 212 -1.90 -7.30 16.39
N ARG A 213 -1.28 -6.88 17.50
CA ARG A 213 0.20 -6.81 17.60
C ARG A 213 0.87 -8.13 17.19
N HIS A 214 0.25 -9.27 17.50
CA HIS A 214 0.71 -10.61 17.10
C HIS A 214 0.69 -10.79 15.58
N GLN A 215 -0.38 -10.34 14.92
CA GLN A 215 -0.51 -10.41 13.47
C GLN A 215 0.44 -9.43 12.78
N ARG A 216 0.57 -8.20 13.30
CA ARG A 216 1.63 -7.27 12.89
C ARG A 216 3.01 -7.85 13.07
N ALA A 217 3.27 -8.57 14.17
CA ALA A 217 4.55 -9.24 14.34
C ALA A 217 4.73 -10.25 13.18
N LEU A 218 3.79 -11.16 12.94
CA LEU A 218 3.86 -12.10 11.82
C LEU A 218 4.05 -11.46 10.44
N ASP A 219 3.46 -10.28 10.21
CA ASP A 219 3.50 -9.57 8.93
C ASP A 219 4.75 -8.64 8.80
N HIS A 220 5.27 -8.09 9.92
CA HIS A 220 6.50 -7.30 9.99
C HIS A 220 7.73 -8.19 10.21
N GLY A 221 8.10 -8.92 9.16
CA GLY A 221 9.47 -9.44 9.04
C GLY A 221 9.83 -10.55 10.00
N LEU A 222 8.83 -11.28 10.48
CA LEU A 222 9.11 -12.54 11.12
C LEU A 222 9.34 -13.64 10.08
N SER A 223 10.40 -14.40 10.27
CA SER A 223 10.69 -15.62 9.51
C SER A 223 10.42 -16.82 10.40
N LEU A 224 9.94 -17.92 9.83
CA LEU A 224 9.88 -19.19 10.55
C LEU A 224 11.25 -19.86 10.46
N LYS A 225 11.85 -20.18 11.61
CA LYS A 225 13.09 -20.92 11.74
C LYS A 225 12.91 -22.06 12.75
N ASP A 226 12.76 -23.27 12.22
CA ASP A 226 12.34 -24.45 12.97
C ASP A 226 10.96 -24.24 13.63
N THR A 227 10.88 -24.35 14.95
CA THR A 227 9.69 -24.00 15.73
C THR A 227 9.70 -22.54 16.21
N ASN A 228 10.66 -21.72 15.77
CA ASN A 228 10.78 -20.34 16.23
C ASN A 228 10.27 -19.39 15.17
N ILE A 229 9.45 -18.45 15.59
CA ILE A 229 9.18 -17.25 14.82
C ILE A 229 10.23 -16.23 15.25
N VAL A 230 11.05 -15.79 14.30
CA VAL A 230 12.21 -14.90 14.55
C VAL A 230 12.04 -13.58 13.82
N ASP A 231 12.46 -12.46 14.40
CA ASP A 231 12.36 -11.14 13.77
C ASP A 231 13.42 -10.86 12.72
N GLY A 232 13.35 -9.67 12.11
CA GLY A 232 14.29 -9.21 11.09
C GLY A 232 15.74 -9.09 11.58
N GLU A 233 15.96 -9.13 12.89
CA GLU A 233 17.27 -9.15 13.55
C GLU A 233 17.68 -10.58 13.97
N GLY A 234 16.82 -11.57 13.73
CA GLY A 234 17.04 -12.98 14.03
C GLY A 234 16.68 -13.38 15.47
N ASN A 235 16.08 -12.49 16.25
CA ASN A 235 15.69 -12.79 17.63
C ASN A 235 14.42 -13.64 17.64
N THR A 236 14.39 -14.71 18.44
CA THR A 236 13.17 -15.49 18.65
C THR A 236 12.15 -14.66 19.41
N VAL A 237 11.06 -14.32 18.74
CA VAL A 237 9.92 -13.62 19.35
C VAL A 237 8.83 -14.58 19.80
N TYR A 238 8.79 -15.80 19.25
CA TYR A 238 7.83 -16.84 19.65
C TYR A 238 8.34 -18.25 19.37
N LYS A 239 8.09 -19.20 20.27
CA LYS A 239 8.42 -20.63 20.14
C LYS A 239 7.14 -21.45 20.04
N ILE A 240 6.92 -22.07 18.89
CA ILE A 240 5.83 -23.01 18.62
C ILE A 240 6.11 -24.29 19.44
N PRO A 241 5.23 -24.67 20.38
CA PRO A 241 5.40 -25.90 21.14
C PRO A 241 5.36 -27.14 20.22
N LYS A 242 6.16 -28.17 20.55
CA LYS A 242 6.32 -29.38 19.72
C LYS A 242 5.04 -30.18 19.47
N GLU A 243 4.02 -29.99 20.31
CA GLU A 243 2.75 -30.70 20.28
C GLU A 243 1.62 -29.88 19.61
N ASP A 244 1.91 -28.65 19.16
CA ASP A 244 0.90 -27.66 18.77
C ASP A 244 0.56 -27.74 17.27
N ASN A 245 -0.63 -28.25 16.94
CA ASN A 245 -1.21 -28.26 15.59
C ASN A 245 -1.78 -26.88 15.25
N TYR A 246 -0.92 -25.86 15.20
CA TYR A 246 -1.30 -24.44 15.19
C TYR A 246 -2.36 -24.07 14.12
N ILE A 247 -3.62 -24.02 14.53
CA ILE A 247 -4.75 -23.33 13.90
C ILE A 247 -4.92 -22.05 14.71
N GLY A 248 -4.72 -20.86 14.12
CA GLY A 248 -4.32 -19.64 14.84
C GLY A 248 -5.20 -19.18 16.00
N TRP A 249 -4.65 -18.35 16.90
CA TRP A 249 -5.33 -17.97 18.14
C TRP A 249 -5.27 -16.50 18.56
N ALA A 250 -6.35 -16.16 19.25
CA ALA A 250 -6.65 -14.95 19.98
C ALA A 250 -6.00 -14.94 21.37
N GLY A 251 -5.88 -13.72 21.92
CA GLY A 251 -5.71 -13.47 23.35
C GLY A 251 -4.29 -13.06 23.73
N TYR A 252 -4.05 -11.75 23.91
CA TYR A 252 -3.28 -11.19 25.04
C TYR A 252 -3.26 -9.65 25.05
N ASN A 253 -2.98 -9.09 26.24
CA ASN A 253 -3.10 -7.68 26.65
C ASN A 253 -1.98 -6.76 26.12
N GLU A 254 -2.35 -5.50 25.85
CA GLU A 254 -1.49 -4.43 25.34
C GLU A 254 -0.44 -3.96 26.37
N SER A 255 0.80 -3.75 25.92
CA SER A 255 1.92 -3.28 26.77
C SER A 255 2.40 -1.86 26.42
N ALA A 256 1.64 -1.09 25.64
CA ALA A 256 1.92 0.30 25.35
C ALA A 256 0.63 1.06 25.07
N HIS A 257 0.53 2.29 25.56
CA HIS A 257 -0.64 3.14 25.38
C HIS A 257 -0.79 3.53 23.90
N VAL A 258 -1.72 2.87 23.20
CA VAL A 258 -2.02 3.15 21.79
C VAL A 258 -3.08 4.24 21.70
N CYS A 259 -2.96 5.11 20.69
CA CYS A 259 -3.99 6.06 20.33
C CYS A 259 -5.25 5.34 19.84
N ARG A 260 -6.29 5.38 20.67
CA ARG A 260 -7.63 4.88 20.37
C ARG A 260 -8.55 6.09 20.28
N ILE A 261 -8.76 6.61 19.08
CA ILE A 261 -9.73 7.67 18.83
C ILE A 261 -10.81 7.15 17.89
N THR A 262 -12.06 7.40 18.25
CA THR A 262 -13.21 7.24 17.37
C THR A 262 -13.76 8.62 17.06
N GLY A 263 -13.75 9.02 15.79
CA GLY A 263 -14.27 10.31 15.35
C GLY A 263 -13.97 10.60 13.88
N PRO A 264 -14.45 11.74 13.35
CA PRO A 264 -14.13 12.17 11.99
C PRO A 264 -12.62 12.33 11.77
N PRO A 265 -12.12 12.15 10.53
CA PRO A 265 -10.71 12.33 10.19
C PRO A 265 -10.18 13.72 10.60
N GLY A 266 -9.00 13.77 11.22
CA GLY A 266 -8.34 15.01 11.65
C GLY A 266 -8.58 15.43 13.11
N ILE A 267 -9.10 14.53 13.95
CA ILE A 267 -9.27 14.81 15.39
C ILE A 267 -7.94 14.66 16.13
N VAL A 268 -7.40 15.80 16.56
CA VAL A 268 -6.27 15.83 17.49
C VAL A 268 -6.78 15.81 18.92
N VAL A 269 -6.67 14.68 19.62
CA VAL A 269 -7.07 14.56 21.02
C VAL A 269 -6.05 13.81 21.85
N ARG A 270 -6.05 14.12 23.14
CA ARG A 270 -5.23 13.42 24.11
C ARG A 270 -6.02 12.22 24.64
N ASN A 271 -5.52 11.00 24.44
CA ASN A 271 -6.20 9.83 25.00
C ASN A 271 -6.12 9.82 26.54
N SER A 272 -6.85 8.91 27.18
CA SER A 272 -6.86 8.76 28.65
C SER A 272 -5.49 8.43 29.27
N SER A 273 -4.49 8.10 28.44
CA SER A 273 -3.12 7.83 28.83
C SER A 273 -2.17 9.00 28.56
N GLY A 274 -2.68 10.17 28.16
CA GLY A 274 -1.89 11.38 27.96
C GLY A 274 -1.15 11.47 26.61
N VAL A 275 -1.34 10.50 25.71
CA VAL A 275 -0.75 10.48 24.36
C VAL A 275 -1.57 11.37 23.44
N TRP A 276 -0.90 12.24 22.68
CA TRP A 276 -1.53 13.02 21.61
C TRP A 276 -1.78 12.12 20.41
N CYS A 277 -3.03 12.05 20.01
CA CYS A 277 -3.53 11.21 18.94
C CYS A 277 -4.13 12.13 17.87
N ILE A 278 -3.82 11.88 16.60
CA ILE A 278 -4.28 12.64 15.43
C ILE A 278 -5.23 11.76 14.61
#